data_AF-A0AAD8SU10-F1
#
_entry.id   AF-A0AAD8SU10-F1
#
_cell.length_a   1.000
_cell.length_b   1.000
_cell.length_c   1.000
_cell.angle_alpha   90.00
_cell.angle_beta   90.00
_cell.angle_gamma   90.00
#
_symmetry.space_group_name_H-M   'P 1'
#
loop_
_entity.id
_entity.type
_entity.pdbx_description
1 polymer ?
#
loop_
_entity_poly.entity_id
_entity_poly.type
_entity_poly.pdbx_seq_one_letter_code
_entity_poly.pdbx_strand_id
1 'polypeptide(L)'
;MPPKSKAAAAAAAEPAAVEDLFSALHRHIEAGEFPQAVKVADQVLAAAPGEEDAVRCKVVAHIKSDATDKALAAIRAAERLPIDLSFYKAYCYYRQNKLQEALEILNGQEETAAVFQLESQIYYRLARMTDCLNSYEKLQKISFSRLGCLWGGTGHNNKY
;
A
#
# COMPACT_ATOMS: atom_id res chain seq x y z
N MET A 1 25.60 3.98 -47.58
CA MET A 1 24.25 4.32 -47.09
C MET A 1 24.18 3.97 -45.61
N PRO A 2 23.97 4.93 -44.69
CA PRO A 2 23.72 4.60 -43.30
C PRO A 2 22.21 4.50 -43.04
N PRO A 3 21.76 3.66 -42.09
CA PRO A 3 20.55 3.95 -41.35
C PRO A 3 20.88 4.21 -39.87
N LYS A 4 20.80 5.50 -39.55
CA LYS A 4 20.32 6.16 -38.33
C LYS A 4 20.16 5.33 -37.04
N SER A 5 20.95 5.75 -36.06
CA SER A 5 20.74 5.58 -34.62
C SER A 5 19.35 6.02 -34.18
N LYS A 6 18.64 5.13 -33.47
CA LYS A 6 17.47 5.47 -32.64
C LYS A 6 17.83 5.16 -31.18
N ALA A 7 18.76 5.95 -30.64
CA ALA A 7 19.17 5.88 -29.23
C ALA A 7 19.36 7.33 -28.73
N ALA A 8 18.26 8.00 -28.38
CA ALA A 8 18.22 9.23 -27.59
C ALA A 8 16.77 9.72 -27.44
N ALA A 9 16.00 9.10 -26.53
CA ALA A 9 14.76 9.69 -26.02
C ALA A 9 14.47 9.31 -24.55
N ALA A 10 15.42 8.68 -23.87
CA ALA A 10 15.28 8.22 -22.48
C ALA A 10 16.28 8.91 -21.53
N ALA A 11 16.81 10.07 -21.93
CA ALA A 11 17.72 10.85 -21.09
C ALA A 11 16.95 12.02 -20.48
N ALA A 12 16.69 11.91 -19.17
CA ALA A 12 16.22 12.97 -18.28
C ALA A 12 14.87 13.61 -18.64
N ALA A 13 13.77 12.98 -18.19
CA ALA A 13 12.61 13.78 -17.80
C ALA A 13 13.07 14.69 -16.65
N GLU A 14 12.92 16.00 -16.81
CA GLU A 14 13.34 17.00 -15.81
C GLU A 14 12.62 16.76 -14.47
N PRO A 15 13.25 17.02 -13.31
CA PRO A 15 12.65 16.78 -12.00
C PRO A 15 11.29 17.48 -11.82
N ALA A 16 11.10 18.64 -12.44
CA ALA A 16 9.82 19.35 -12.47
C ALA A 16 8.69 18.54 -13.12
N ALA A 17 8.98 17.77 -14.17
CA ALA A 17 7.98 16.95 -14.84
C ALA A 17 7.53 15.76 -13.98
N VAL A 18 8.38 15.25 -13.10
CA VAL A 18 8.02 14.15 -12.18
C VAL A 18 7.11 14.67 -11.06
N GLU A 19 7.38 15.87 -10.53
CA GLU A 19 6.52 16.53 -9.54
C GLU A 19 5.11 16.82 -10.10
N ASP A 20 5.01 17.26 -11.36
CA ASP A 20 3.73 17.45 -12.04
C ASP A 20 2.96 16.12 -12.19
N LEU A 21 3.66 15.03 -12.50
CA LEU A 21 3.06 13.70 -12.57
C LEU A 21 2.54 13.24 -11.20
N PHE A 22 3.27 13.50 -10.12
CA PHE A 22 2.80 13.19 -8.76
C PHE A 22 1.56 14.01 -8.37
N SER A 23 1.54 15.29 -8.72
CA SER A 23 0.39 16.15 -8.50
C SER A 23 -0.84 15.65 -9.27
N ALA A 24 -0.66 15.24 -10.53
CA ALA A 24 -1.71 14.63 -11.33
C ALA A 24 -2.17 13.28 -10.77
N LEU A 25 -1.23 12.43 -10.33
CA LEU A 25 -1.51 11.14 -9.70
C LEU A 25 -2.37 11.31 -8.45
N HIS A 26 -1.99 12.23 -7.57
CA HIS A 26 -2.73 12.53 -6.35
C HIS A 26 -4.17 12.95 -6.66
N ARG A 27 -4.34 13.88 -7.62
CA ARG A 27 -5.67 14.33 -8.07
C ARG A 27 -6.54 13.19 -8.58
N HIS A 28 -5.99 12.27 -9.40
CA HIS A 28 -6.74 11.12 -9.88
C HIS A 28 -7.12 10.14 -8.77
N ILE A 29 -6.25 9.96 -7.76
CA ILE A 29 -6.55 9.13 -6.59
C ILE A 29 -7.68 9.73 -5.76
N GLU A 30 -7.65 11.05 -5.50
CA GLU A 30 -8.71 11.75 -4.75
C GLU A 30 -10.05 11.72 -5.49
N ALA A 31 -10.02 11.88 -6.83
CA ALA A 31 -11.20 11.80 -7.68
C ALA A 31 -11.75 10.36 -7.83
N GLY A 32 -11.03 9.33 -7.34
CA GLY A 32 -11.42 7.93 -7.53
C GLY A 32 -11.22 7.41 -8.97
N GLU A 33 -10.48 8.13 -9.80
CA GLU A 33 -10.19 7.81 -11.20
C GLU A 33 -9.03 6.81 -11.31
N PHE A 34 -9.15 5.68 -10.63
CA PHE A 34 -8.07 4.70 -10.47
C PHE A 34 -7.44 4.20 -11.79
N PRO A 35 -8.19 4.00 -12.91
CA PRO A 35 -7.58 3.65 -14.18
C PRO A 35 -6.64 4.73 -14.74
N GLN A 36 -6.93 6.01 -14.49
CA GLN A 36 -6.05 7.11 -14.88
C GLN A 36 -4.87 7.23 -13.91
N ALA A 37 -5.12 7.07 -12.61
CA ALA A 37 -4.05 7.02 -11.60
C ALA A 37 -2.99 5.96 -11.95
N VAL A 38 -3.40 4.76 -12.38
CA VAL A 38 -2.46 3.72 -12.83
C VAL A 38 -1.60 4.18 -14.00
N LYS A 39 -2.19 4.84 -15.01
CA LYS A 39 -1.44 5.34 -16.17
C LYS A 39 -0.41 6.40 -15.79
N VAL A 40 -0.79 7.31 -14.89
CA VAL A 40 0.14 8.35 -14.41
C VAL A 40 1.24 7.72 -13.54
N ALA A 41 0.92 6.75 -12.69
CA ALA A 41 1.91 5.99 -11.94
C ALA A 41 2.88 5.23 -12.88
N ASP A 42 2.40 4.66 -13.99
CA ASP A 42 3.26 4.04 -15.01
C ASP A 42 4.20 5.05 -15.66
N GLN A 43 3.76 6.29 -15.88
CA GLN A 43 4.63 7.37 -16.38
C GLN A 43 5.72 7.75 -15.37
N VAL A 44 5.36 7.86 -14.08
CA VAL A 44 6.34 8.09 -13.01
C VAL A 44 7.36 6.95 -12.96
N LEU A 45 6.91 5.70 -13.01
CA LEU A 45 7.79 4.52 -12.97
C LEU A 45 8.63 4.35 -14.23
N ALA A 46 8.20 4.88 -15.38
CA ALA A 46 9.02 4.92 -16.59
C ALA A 46 10.18 5.93 -16.44
N ALA A 47 9.96 7.06 -15.75
CA ALA A 47 10.99 8.05 -15.45
C ALA A 47 11.90 7.62 -14.28
N ALA A 48 11.31 7.03 -13.24
CA ALA A 48 11.97 6.60 -12.01
C ALA A 48 11.49 5.19 -11.60
N PRO A 49 12.10 4.11 -12.10
CA PRO A 49 11.65 2.73 -11.87
C PRO A 49 11.76 2.21 -10.43
N GLY A 50 12.39 2.97 -9.54
CA GLY A 50 12.54 2.66 -8.11
C GLY A 50 11.69 3.56 -7.21
N GLU A 51 10.82 4.38 -7.78
CA GLU A 51 9.99 5.32 -7.03
C GLU A 51 8.90 4.58 -6.24
N GLU A 52 9.11 4.45 -4.92
CA GLU A 52 8.32 3.56 -4.07
C GLU A 52 6.87 4.00 -3.97
N ASP A 53 6.63 5.31 -3.89
CA ASP A 53 5.29 5.86 -3.73
C ASP A 53 4.45 5.65 -4.99
N ALA A 54 5.07 5.77 -6.18
CA ALA A 54 4.41 5.44 -7.43
C ALA A 54 4.03 3.95 -7.50
N VAL A 55 4.90 3.05 -7.03
CA VAL A 55 4.59 1.61 -6.93
C VAL A 55 3.40 1.38 -5.99
N ARG A 56 3.44 1.94 -4.77
CA ARG A 56 2.35 1.80 -3.78
C ARG A 56 1.03 2.35 -4.33
N CYS A 57 1.04 3.55 -4.90
CA CYS A 57 -0.13 4.17 -5.51
C CYS A 57 -0.72 3.31 -6.64
N LYS A 58 0.13 2.74 -7.51
CA LYS A 58 -0.31 1.84 -8.58
C LYS A 58 -0.99 0.58 -8.03
N VAL A 59 -0.40 -0.06 -7.02
CA VAL A 59 -0.97 -1.26 -6.37
C VAL A 59 -2.32 -0.93 -5.73
N VAL A 60 -2.41 0.16 -4.96
CA VAL A 60 -3.64 0.62 -4.32
C VAL A 60 -4.73 0.96 -5.35
N ALA A 61 -4.36 1.63 -6.44
CA ALA A 61 -5.30 1.95 -7.52
C ALA A 61 -5.86 0.68 -8.20
N HIS A 62 -5.03 -0.35 -8.42
CA HIS A 62 -5.50 -1.65 -8.89
C HIS A 62 -6.46 -2.31 -7.89
N ILE A 63 -6.15 -2.28 -6.59
CA ILE A 63 -7.03 -2.85 -5.55
C ILE A 63 -8.38 -2.12 -5.52
N LYS A 64 -8.38 -0.78 -5.53
CA LYS A 64 -9.60 0.04 -5.47
C LYS A 64 -10.46 -0.04 -6.74
N SER A 65 -9.87 -0.41 -7.88
CA SER A 65 -10.58 -0.69 -9.13
C SER A 65 -11.01 -2.15 -9.28
N ASP A 66 -10.91 -2.94 -8.21
CA ASP A 66 -11.22 -4.38 -8.18
C ASP A 66 -10.37 -5.25 -9.12
N ALA A 67 -9.26 -4.71 -9.62
CA ALA A 67 -8.32 -5.41 -10.50
C ALA A 67 -7.27 -6.18 -9.67
N THR A 68 -7.72 -7.08 -8.79
CA THR A 68 -6.88 -7.80 -7.82
C THR A 68 -5.71 -8.55 -8.48
N ASP A 69 -5.91 -9.17 -9.64
CA ASP A 69 -4.84 -9.89 -10.35
C ASP A 69 -3.75 -8.94 -10.88
N LYS A 70 -4.15 -7.74 -11.33
CA LYS A 70 -3.21 -6.71 -11.76
C LYS A 70 -2.42 -6.15 -10.58
N ALA A 71 -3.05 -6.01 -9.42
CA ALA A 71 -2.36 -5.62 -8.19
C ALA A 71 -1.29 -6.64 -7.82
N LEU A 72 -1.61 -7.94 -7.83
CA LEU A 72 -0.63 -9.01 -7.57
C LEU A 72 0.51 -9.04 -8.59
N ALA A 73 0.20 -8.82 -9.88
CA ALA A 73 1.23 -8.72 -10.91
C ALA A 73 2.18 -7.52 -10.68
N ALA A 74 1.63 -6.37 -10.28
CA ALA A 74 2.42 -5.20 -9.92
C ALA A 74 3.30 -5.44 -8.69
N ILE A 75 2.78 -6.10 -7.65
CA ILE A 75 3.54 -6.50 -6.46
C ILE A 75 4.71 -7.42 -6.84
N ARG A 76 4.46 -8.45 -7.66
CA ARG A 76 5.50 -9.37 -8.15
C ARG A 76 6.59 -8.64 -8.94
N ALA A 77 6.20 -7.70 -9.80
CA ALA A 77 7.16 -6.90 -10.57
C ALA A 77 8.03 -5.97 -9.68
N ALA A 78 7.54 -5.65 -8.48
CA ALA A 78 8.23 -4.83 -7.49
C ALA A 78 9.03 -5.63 -6.46
N GLU A 79 9.05 -6.98 -6.50
CA GLU A 79 9.79 -7.83 -5.53
C GLU A 79 11.30 -7.55 -5.51
N ARG A 80 11.84 -6.99 -6.59
CA ARG A 80 13.24 -6.55 -6.69
C ARG A 80 13.55 -5.23 -5.97
N LEU A 81 12.53 -4.49 -5.53
CA LEU A 81 12.67 -3.22 -4.83
C LEU A 81 12.60 -3.47 -3.32
N PRO A 82 13.30 -2.68 -2.49
CA PRO A 82 13.29 -2.82 -1.04
C PRO A 82 12.00 -2.25 -0.40
N ILE A 83 10.84 -2.55 -0.98
CA ILE A 83 9.53 -2.01 -0.57
C ILE A 83 8.72 -3.13 0.08
N ASP A 84 8.20 -2.90 1.28
CA ASP A 84 7.23 -3.81 1.87
C ASP A 84 5.84 -3.61 1.26
N LEU A 85 5.37 -4.63 0.53
CA LEU A 85 4.03 -4.70 -0.05
C LEU A 85 3.23 -5.89 0.50
N SER A 86 3.70 -6.51 1.59
CA SER A 86 3.15 -7.73 2.16
C SER A 86 1.70 -7.55 2.59
N PHE A 87 1.37 -6.43 3.24
CA PHE A 87 -0.02 -6.10 3.57
C PHE A 87 -0.93 -6.07 2.34
N TYR A 88 -0.52 -5.42 1.25
CA TYR A 88 -1.32 -5.37 0.02
C TYR A 88 -1.46 -6.75 -0.64
N LYS A 89 -0.42 -7.59 -0.56
CA LYS A 89 -0.44 -8.97 -1.03
C LYS A 89 -1.45 -9.81 -0.23
N ALA A 90 -1.43 -9.71 1.09
CA ALA A 90 -2.41 -10.34 1.98
C ALA A 90 -3.83 -9.88 1.66
N TYR A 91 -4.03 -8.57 1.48
CA TYR A 91 -5.32 -8.01 1.11
C TYR A 91 -5.82 -8.58 -0.23
N CYS A 92 -4.95 -8.72 -1.23
CA CYS A 92 -5.31 -9.34 -2.50
C CYS A 92 -5.75 -10.81 -2.33
N TYR A 93 -5.05 -11.60 -1.50
CA TYR A 93 -5.47 -12.97 -1.20
C TYR A 93 -6.79 -13.04 -0.44
N TYR A 94 -7.03 -12.12 0.49
CA TYR A 94 -8.33 -11.97 1.14
C TYR A 94 -9.45 -11.73 0.12
N ARG A 95 -9.25 -10.83 -0.85
CA ARG A 95 -10.21 -10.55 -1.95
C ARG A 95 -10.45 -11.78 -2.83
N GLN A 96 -9.44 -12.64 -3.01
CA GLN A 96 -9.55 -13.92 -3.73
C GLN A 96 -10.12 -15.07 -2.90
N ASN A 97 -10.56 -14.82 -1.66
CA ASN A 97 -11.01 -15.86 -0.72
C ASN A 97 -9.93 -16.89 -0.33
N LYS A 98 -8.66 -16.55 -0.49
CA LYS A 98 -7.49 -17.33 -0.03
C LYS A 98 -7.13 -16.90 1.38
N LEU A 99 -8.02 -17.23 2.32
CA LEU A 99 -8.03 -16.66 3.67
C LEU A 99 -6.82 -17.12 4.51
N GLN A 100 -6.43 -18.39 4.37
CA GLN A 100 -5.31 -18.99 5.10
C GLN A 100 -3.99 -18.40 4.62
N GLU A 101 -3.79 -18.30 3.32
CA GLU A 101 -2.61 -17.69 2.71
C GLU A 101 -2.51 -16.19 3.05
N ALA A 102 -3.65 -15.50 3.19
CA ALA A 102 -3.66 -14.12 3.67
C ALA A 102 -3.17 -14.02 5.13
N LEU A 103 -3.65 -14.91 6.03
CA LEU A 103 -3.17 -14.95 7.41
C LEU A 103 -1.69 -15.30 7.52
N GLU A 104 -1.19 -16.24 6.71
CA GLU A 104 0.22 -16.59 6.69
C GLU A 104 1.12 -15.40 6.32
N ILE A 105 0.67 -14.55 5.39
CA ILE A 105 1.40 -13.32 5.05
C ILE A 105 1.33 -12.28 6.17
N LEU A 106 0.18 -12.16 6.85
CA LEU A 106 0.03 -11.21 7.96
C LEU A 106 0.83 -11.63 9.18
N ASN A 107 1.11 -12.93 9.34
CA ASN A 107 1.92 -13.43 10.43
C ASN A 107 3.36 -12.89 10.34
N GLY A 108 3.79 -12.15 11.37
CA GLY A 108 5.10 -11.51 11.40
C GLY A 108 5.16 -10.12 10.76
N GLN A 109 4.04 -9.59 10.26
CA GLN A 109 3.93 -8.18 9.89
C GLN A 109 3.89 -7.28 11.12
N GLU A 110 4.19 -6.00 10.92
CA GLU A 110 4.03 -4.99 11.97
C GLU A 110 2.59 -4.96 12.49
N GLU A 111 2.44 -5.00 13.81
CA GLU A 111 1.15 -4.96 14.50
C GLU A 111 0.51 -3.56 14.36
N THR A 112 -0.05 -3.28 13.19
CA THR A 112 -0.74 -2.03 12.87
C THR A 112 -2.26 -2.20 12.96
N ALA A 113 -2.97 -1.08 13.10
CA ALA A 113 -4.43 -1.07 13.07
C ALA A 113 -5.00 -1.71 11.77
N ALA A 114 -4.35 -1.46 10.63
CA ALA A 114 -4.77 -2.04 9.35
C ALA A 114 -4.62 -3.57 9.32
N VAL A 115 -3.51 -4.09 9.87
CA VAL A 115 -3.26 -5.54 9.98
C VAL A 115 -4.31 -6.20 10.85
N PHE A 116 -4.53 -5.72 12.08
CA PHE A 116 -5.55 -6.32 12.96
C PHE A 116 -6.96 -6.21 12.41
N GLN A 117 -7.28 -5.12 11.71
CA GLN A 117 -8.57 -4.96 11.06
C GLN A 117 -8.76 -6.02 9.95
N LEU A 118 -7.72 -6.31 9.16
CA LEU A 118 -7.78 -7.34 8.12
C LEU A 118 -7.82 -8.75 8.71
N GLU A 119 -7.01 -9.05 9.73
CA GLU A 119 -7.06 -10.32 10.45
C GLU A 119 -8.46 -10.61 11.01
N SER A 120 -9.06 -9.62 11.68
CA SER A 120 -10.41 -9.74 12.25
C SER A 120 -11.43 -10.10 11.16
N GLN A 121 -11.37 -9.43 10.00
CA GLN A 121 -12.23 -9.75 8.85
C GLN A 121 -12.01 -11.18 8.35
N ILE A 122 -10.76 -11.63 8.28
CA ILE A 122 -10.45 -13.00 7.84
C ILE A 122 -10.97 -14.03 8.86
N TYR A 123 -10.70 -13.85 10.15
CA TYR A 123 -11.18 -14.76 11.21
C TYR A 123 -12.70 -14.84 11.26
N TYR A 124 -13.39 -13.71 11.06
CA TYR A 124 -14.84 -13.69 10.95
C TYR A 124 -15.34 -14.55 9.79
N ARG A 125 -14.74 -14.43 8.60
CA ARG A 125 -15.10 -15.26 7.43
C ARG A 125 -14.77 -16.75 7.62
N LEU A 126 -13.79 -17.06 8.46
CA LEU A 126 -13.42 -18.43 8.84
C LEU A 126 -14.25 -18.99 10.01
N ALA A 127 -15.21 -18.23 10.55
CA ALA A 127 -15.97 -18.56 11.75
C ALA A 127 -15.09 -18.82 13.00
N ARG A 128 -13.88 -18.26 13.04
CA ARG A 128 -12.95 -18.33 14.18
C ARG A 128 -13.19 -17.16 15.12
N MET A 129 -14.31 -17.21 15.86
CA MET A 129 -14.78 -16.06 16.64
C MET A 129 -13.82 -15.63 17.75
N THR A 130 -13.17 -16.58 18.44
CA THR A 130 -12.19 -16.28 19.49
C THR A 130 -11.02 -15.47 18.98
N ASP A 131 -10.47 -15.85 17.82
CA ASP A 131 -9.34 -15.16 17.20
C ASP A 131 -9.75 -13.79 16.67
N CYS A 132 -10.96 -13.68 16.11
CA CYS A 132 -11.54 -12.41 15.69
C CYS A 132 -11.64 -11.41 16.86
N LEU A 133 -12.12 -11.85 18.02
CA LEU A 133 -12.22 -11.00 19.21
C LEU A 133 -10.84 -10.56 19.70
N ASN A 134 -9.87 -11.48 19.73
CA ASN A 134 -8.49 -11.17 20.12
C ASN A 134 -7.88 -10.09 19.21
N SER A 135 -8.03 -10.19 17.89
CA SER A 135 -7.53 -9.16 16.96
C SER A 135 -8.25 -7.82 17.15
N TYR A 136 -9.56 -7.81 17.46
CA TYR A 136 -10.31 -6.59 17.72
C TYR A 136 -9.89 -5.90 19.03
N GLU A 137 -9.63 -6.65 20.09
CA GLU A 137 -9.10 -6.11 21.35
C GLU A 137 -7.73 -5.45 21.15
N LYS A 138 -6.85 -6.07 20.35
CA LYS A 138 -5.56 -5.48 19.98
C LYS A 138 -5.75 -4.18 19.18
N LEU A 139 -6.68 -4.16 18.23
CA LEU A 139 -7.03 -2.96 17.45
C LEU A 139 -7.50 -1.82 18.37
N GLN A 140 -8.36 -2.11 19.34
CA GLN A 140 -8.82 -1.12 20.33
C GLN A 140 -7.66 -0.54 21.12
N LYS A 141 -6.74 -1.38 21.61
CA LYS A 141 -5.55 -0.92 22.35
C LYS A 141 -4.69 0.06 21.53
N ILE A 142 -4.47 -0.23 20.24
CA ILE A 142 -3.76 0.70 19.34
C ILE A 142 -4.52 2.01 19.18
N SER A 143 -5.83 1.95 18.97
CA SER A 143 -6.67 3.15 18.82
C SER A 143 -6.63 4.03 20.07
N PHE A 144 -6.71 3.44 21.27
CA PHE A 144 -6.62 4.16 22.54
C PHE A 144 -5.24 4.76 22.77
N SER A 145 -4.17 4.05 22.45
CA SER A 145 -2.80 4.58 22.54
C SER A 145 -2.62 5.82 21.65
N ARG A 146 -3.14 5.78 20.42
CA ARG A 146 -3.08 6.91 19.48
C ARG A 146 -3.82 8.16 20.00
N LEU A 147 -4.96 7.96 20.66
CA LEU A 147 -5.74 9.03 21.31
C LEU A 147 -5.04 9.56 22.58
N GLY A 148 -4.41 8.68 23.36
CA GLY A 148 -3.63 9.06 24.55
C GLY A 148 -2.45 9.98 24.23
N CYS A 149 -1.77 9.77 23.11
CA CYS A 149 -0.70 10.66 22.65
C CYS A 149 -1.20 12.05 22.21
N LEU A 150 -2.43 12.15 21.69
CA LEU A 150 -3.05 13.43 21.29
C LEU A 150 -3.52 14.27 22.49
N TRP A 151 -3.79 13.62 23.63
CA TRP A 151 -4.19 14.28 24.88
C TRP A 151 -3.04 14.38 25.92
N GLY A 152 -1.87 13.82 25.64
CA GLY A 152 -0.72 13.75 26.54
C GLY A 152 0.33 14.83 26.31
N GLY A 153 -0.08 16.11 26.29
CA GLY A 153 0.82 17.25 26.32
C GLY A 153 1.25 17.61 27.75
N THR A 154 2.52 17.39 28.07
CA THR A 154 3.30 17.96 29.20
C THR A 154 2.72 17.83 30.61
N GLY A 155 3.13 16.76 31.31
CA GLY A 155 3.20 16.70 32.77
C GLY A 155 4.64 16.46 33.21
N HIS A 156 5.46 17.52 33.25
CA HIS A 156 6.76 17.50 33.91
C HIS A 156 6.60 17.11 35.40
N ASN A 157 7.52 16.29 35.90
CA ASN A 157 8.00 16.22 37.29
C ASN A 157 7.04 16.69 38.40
N ASN A 158 6.66 15.80 39.30
CA ASN A 158 7.08 16.01 40.69
C ASN A 158 7.21 14.70 41.47
N LYS A 159 8.29 14.68 42.25
CA LYS A 159 8.65 13.71 43.28
C LYS A 159 7.52 13.65 44.32
N TYR A 160 7.23 12.46 44.85
CA TYR A 160 7.25 12.10 46.27
C TYR A 160 7.19 10.57 46.38
#